data_AF-A0A1E5LID4-F1
#
_entry.id   AF-A0A1E5LID4-F1
#
_cell.length_a   1.000
_cell.length_b   1.000
_cell.length_c   1.000
_cell.angle_alpha   90.00
_cell.angle_beta   90.00
_cell.angle_gamma   90.00
#
_symmetry.space_group_name_H-M   'P 1'
#
loop_
_entity.id
_entity.type
_entity.pdbx_description
1 polymer ?
#
loop_
_entity_poly.entity_id
_entity_poly.type
_entity_poly.pdbx_seq_one_letter_code
_entity_poly.pdbx_strand_id
1 'polypeptide(L)'
;MRNLLNFLWVYFDLFLIIVAIGLGTLLISTVIKNIKTLSIVMTILVIGTFIAVAQTDYTTFPKLYEERLNEGTIVKSITIEINDLSSNMPETIASVEIEDEAIIKSILEDFSSMKLKKDRNIGGMFREYMIRILVENEVGEKHNIISTINFDLDNNYLDIYKITSESNHLETIESLIDSEEVEWKFFAEE
;
A
#
# COMPACT_ATOMS: atom_id res chain seq x y z
N MET A 1 17.49 -7.31 34.17
CA MET A 1 18.16 -7.01 32.88
C MET A 1 17.16 -6.96 31.72
N ARG A 2 16.30 -7.98 31.52
CA ARG A 2 15.27 -8.01 30.46
C ARG A 2 14.26 -6.84 30.49
N ASN A 3 13.86 -6.39 31.68
CA ASN A 3 12.97 -5.23 31.84
C ASN A 3 13.62 -3.88 31.50
N LEU A 4 14.95 -3.77 31.64
CA LEU A 4 15.70 -2.53 31.36
C LEU A 4 15.97 -2.40 29.85
N LEU A 5 16.24 -3.53 29.18
CA LEU A 5 16.33 -3.62 27.72
C LEU A 5 15.00 -3.30 27.03
N ASN A 6 13.88 -3.84 27.53
CA ASN A 6 12.55 -3.50 27.00
C ASN A 6 12.18 -2.03 27.22
N PHE A 7 12.53 -1.47 28.39
CA PHE A 7 12.36 -0.04 28.64
C PHE A 7 13.17 0.79 27.65
N LEU A 8 14.46 0.48 27.47
CA LEU A 8 15.29 1.20 26.51
C LEU A 8 14.73 1.11 25.09
N TRP A 9 14.25 -0.06 24.66
CA TRP A 9 13.66 -0.24 23.33
C TRP A 9 12.38 0.58 23.12
N VAL A 10 11.47 0.60 24.11
CA VAL A 10 10.20 1.33 24.00
C VAL A 10 10.40 2.86 24.00
N TYR A 11 11.36 3.36 24.78
CA TYR A 11 11.61 4.80 24.91
C TYR A 11 12.73 5.32 24.01
N PHE A 12 13.41 4.45 23.26
CA PHE A 12 14.53 4.84 22.40
C PHE A 12 14.12 5.91 21.39
N ASP A 13 13.00 5.70 20.70
CA ASP A 13 12.50 6.62 19.69
C ASP A 13 12.11 7.98 20.31
N LEU A 14 11.48 7.96 21.48
CA LEU A 14 11.09 9.17 22.20
C LEU A 14 12.33 9.95 22.67
N PHE A 15 13.35 9.25 23.15
CA PHE A 15 14.64 9.83 23.51
C PHE A 15 15.33 10.47 22.29
N LEU A 16 15.37 9.78 21.14
CA LEU A 16 15.94 10.32 19.90
C LEU A 16 15.22 11.59 19.44
N ILE A 17 13.88 11.64 19.55
CA ILE A 17 13.09 12.82 19.23
C ILE A 17 13.48 14.01 20.13
N ILE A 18 13.59 13.80 21.44
CA ILE A 18 13.98 14.86 22.39
C ILE A 18 15.38 15.39 22.06
N VAL A 19 16.33 14.49 21.80
CA VAL A 19 17.71 14.86 21.45
C VAL A 19 17.74 15.65 20.14
N ALA A 20 16.99 15.22 19.12
CA ALA A 20 16.90 15.90 17.84
C ALA A 20 16.31 17.31 17.99
N ILE A 21 15.23 17.47 18.77
CA ILE A 21 14.64 18.79 19.06
C ILE A 21 15.64 19.69 19.79
N GLY A 22 16.38 19.14 20.77
CA GLY A 22 17.40 19.88 21.52
C GLY A 22 18.54 20.37 20.62
N LEU A 23 19.07 19.50 19.77
CA LEU A 23 20.13 19.85 18.81
C LEU A 23 19.63 20.86 17.76
N GLY A 24 18.41 20.66 17.24
CA GLY A 24 17.79 21.61 16.31
C GLY A 24 17.62 23.00 16.93
N THR A 25 17.18 23.06 18.18
CA THR A 25 17.05 24.32 18.92
C THR A 25 18.40 25.00 19.11
N LEU A 26 19.44 24.24 19.51
CA LEU A 26 20.81 24.75 19.66
C LEU A 26 21.34 25.33 18.35
N LEU A 27 21.18 24.62 17.24
CA LEU A 27 21.61 25.10 15.92
C LEU A 27 20.89 26.39 15.54
N ILE A 28 19.56 26.46 15.66
CA ILE A 28 18.79 27.64 15.29
C ILE A 28 19.07 28.82 16.22
N SER A 29 19.39 28.57 17.50
CA SER A 29 19.77 29.61 18.46
C SER A 29 21.05 30.36 18.09
N THR A 30 21.92 29.77 17.25
CA THR A 30 23.11 30.47 16.73
C THR A 30 22.75 31.64 15.82
N VAL A 31 21.60 31.55 15.13
CA VAL A 31 21.08 32.56 14.21
C VAL A 31 20.03 33.45 14.90
N ILE A 32 19.10 32.85 15.64
CA ILE A 32 17.98 33.55 16.28
C ILE A 32 18.24 33.71 17.77
N LYS A 33 18.65 34.93 18.16
CA LYS A 33 18.96 35.26 19.57
C LYS A 33 17.73 35.61 20.41
N ASN A 34 16.63 36.01 19.78
CA ASN A 34 15.41 36.35 20.51
C ASN A 34 14.64 35.06 20.85
N ILE A 35 14.52 34.78 22.15
CA ILE A 35 13.88 33.57 22.67
C ILE A 35 12.41 33.43 22.24
N LYS A 36 11.67 34.55 22.08
CA LYS A 36 10.27 34.51 21.61
C LYS A 36 10.21 34.07 20.15
N THR A 37 11.09 34.64 19.32
CA THR A 37 11.19 34.27 17.89
C THR A 37 11.67 32.83 17.73
N LEU A 38 12.66 32.40 18.52
CA LEU A 38 13.17 31.03 18.51
C LEU A 38 12.06 30.03 18.87
N SER A 39 11.28 30.31 19.92
CA SER A 39 10.16 29.45 20.33
C SER A 39 9.10 29.31 19.23
N ILE A 40 8.70 30.43 18.60
CA ILE A 40 7.74 30.41 17.48
C ILE A 40 8.27 29.56 16.31
N VAL A 41 9.53 29.76 15.91
CA VAL A 41 10.15 28.99 14.82
C VAL A 41 10.19 27.50 15.16
N MET A 42 10.56 27.14 16.39
CA MET A 42 10.56 25.74 16.82
C MET A 42 9.16 25.13 16.78
N THR A 43 8.12 25.85 17.24
CA THR A 43 6.74 25.37 17.16
C THR A 43 6.31 25.13 15.70
N ILE A 44 6.63 26.05 14.79
CA ILE A 44 6.33 25.91 13.37
C ILE A 44 7.05 24.68 12.79
N LEU A 45 8.32 24.46 13.13
CA LEU A 45 9.07 23.30 12.65
C LEU A 45 8.50 21.99 13.17
N VAL A 46 8.11 21.92 14.45
CA VAL A 46 7.49 20.73 15.03
C VAL A 46 6.16 20.42 14.34
N ILE A 47 5.30 21.43 14.17
CA ILE A 47 4.01 21.27 13.47
C ILE A 47 4.23 20.86 12.01
N GLY A 48 5.15 21.54 11.31
CA GLY A 48 5.47 21.25 9.91
C GLY A 48 6.00 19.83 9.72
N THR A 49 6.85 19.36 10.64
CA THR A 49 7.38 18.00 10.65
C THR A 49 6.26 16.98 10.87
N PHE A 50 5.37 17.24 11.83
CA PHE A 50 4.22 16.37 12.10
C PHE A 50 3.30 16.23 10.88
N ILE A 51 3.01 17.34 10.20
CA ILE A 51 2.21 17.34 8.97
C ILE A 51 2.94 16.59 7.85
N ALA A 52 4.25 16.83 7.67
CA ALA A 52 5.04 16.15 6.64
C ALA A 52 5.04 14.62 6.85
N VAL A 53 5.24 14.15 8.08
CA VAL A 53 5.17 12.73 8.42
C VAL A 53 3.77 12.17 8.15
N ALA A 54 2.71 12.87 8.55
CA ALA A 54 1.34 12.42 8.28
C ALA A 54 1.03 12.30 6.78
N GLN A 55 1.67 13.10 5.92
CA GLN A 55 1.55 12.98 4.47
C GLN A 55 2.31 11.78 3.90
N THR A 56 3.38 11.30 4.55
CA THR A 56 4.14 10.13 4.06
C THR A 56 3.36 8.82 4.12
N ASP A 57 2.29 8.76 4.91
CA ASP A 57 1.41 7.59 4.94
C ASP A 57 0.46 7.53 3.72
N TYR A 58 0.38 8.57 2.89
CA TYR A 58 -0.47 8.58 1.68
C TYR A 58 0.32 8.20 0.43
N THR A 59 -0.27 7.34 -0.41
CA THR A 59 0.26 6.91 -1.71
C THR A 59 -0.87 6.69 -2.72
N THR A 60 -0.54 6.25 -3.93
CA THR A 60 -1.49 5.78 -4.95
C THR A 60 -1.08 4.39 -5.42
N PHE A 61 -1.99 3.65 -6.05
CA PHE A 61 -1.67 2.33 -6.60
C PHE A 61 -0.50 2.37 -7.61
N PRO A 62 -0.48 3.27 -8.63
CA PRO A 62 0.64 3.34 -9.56
C PRO A 62 1.98 3.60 -8.87
N LYS A 63 1.98 4.47 -7.85
CA LYS A 63 3.18 4.78 -7.09
C LYS A 63 3.64 3.61 -6.21
N LEU A 64 2.70 2.82 -5.68
CA LEU A 64 3.01 1.67 -4.83
C LEU A 64 3.72 0.56 -5.62
N TYR A 65 3.40 0.42 -6.91
CA TYR A 65 3.93 -0.64 -7.78
C TYR A 65 4.80 -0.13 -8.93
N GLU A 66 5.24 1.14 -8.92
CA GLU A 66 5.99 1.81 -10.00
C GLU A 66 7.23 1.03 -10.46
N GLU A 67 7.95 0.38 -9.53
CA GLU A 67 9.14 -0.42 -9.86
C GLU A 67 8.81 -1.68 -10.68
N ARG A 68 7.57 -2.17 -10.62
CA ARG A 68 7.13 -3.43 -11.24
C ARG A 68 6.07 -3.26 -12.33
N LEU A 69 5.32 -2.15 -12.30
CA LEU A 69 4.31 -1.72 -13.26
C LEU A 69 4.65 -0.31 -13.74
N ASN A 70 5.50 -0.21 -14.76
CA ASN A 70 5.88 1.02 -15.44
C ASN A 70 5.55 0.95 -16.94
N GLU A 71 5.84 2.02 -17.68
CA GLU A 71 5.52 2.13 -19.12
C GLU A 71 6.20 1.04 -19.98
N GLY A 72 7.30 0.44 -19.51
CA GLY A 72 8.00 -0.66 -20.18
C GLY A 72 7.55 -2.06 -19.74
N THR A 73 6.59 -2.16 -18.83
CA THR A 73 6.09 -3.44 -18.32
C THR A 73 5.00 -4.01 -19.23
N ILE A 74 5.12 -5.30 -19.56
CA ILE A 74 4.05 -6.06 -20.22
C ILE A 74 3.33 -6.90 -19.17
N VAL A 75 2.03 -6.65 -18.98
CA VAL A 75 1.18 -7.49 -18.13
C VAL A 75 0.74 -8.71 -18.94
N LYS A 76 1.11 -9.91 -18.49
CA LYS A 76 0.81 -11.18 -19.17
C LYS A 76 -0.54 -11.74 -18.80
N SER A 77 -0.83 -11.76 -17.50
CA SER A 77 -2.11 -12.23 -16.99
C SER A 77 -2.42 -11.59 -15.64
N ILE A 78 -3.72 -11.53 -15.32
CA ILE A 78 -4.22 -11.21 -13.99
C ILE A 78 -5.01 -12.42 -13.51
N THR A 79 -4.61 -13.00 -12.38
CA THR A 79 -5.40 -14.00 -11.66
C THR A 79 -6.18 -13.29 -10.56
N ILE A 80 -7.49 -13.53 -10.51
CA ILE A 80 -8.37 -13.07 -9.44
C ILE A 80 -8.84 -14.31 -8.67
N GLU A 81 -8.65 -14.31 -7.37
CA GLU A 81 -9.13 -15.34 -6.46
C GLU A 81 -10.16 -14.71 -5.52
N ILE A 82 -11.35 -15.32 -5.39
CA ILE A 82 -12.40 -14.92 -4.44
C ILE A 82 -12.27 -15.79 -3.20
N ASN A 83 -12.18 -15.15 -2.03
CA ASN A 83 -12.01 -15.82 -0.75
C ASN A 83 -13.29 -15.79 0.09
N ASP A 84 -13.67 -16.92 0.66
CA ASP A 84 -14.60 -16.95 1.79
C ASP A 84 -13.87 -16.57 3.08
N LEU A 85 -14.40 -15.54 3.75
CA LEU A 85 -13.89 -15.00 5.02
C LEU A 85 -14.72 -15.46 6.23
N SER A 86 -15.65 -16.41 6.06
CA SER A 86 -16.50 -16.93 7.14
C SER A 86 -15.73 -17.71 8.21
N SER A 87 -14.60 -18.31 7.81
CA SER A 87 -13.72 -19.12 8.64
C SER A 87 -12.55 -18.31 9.25
N ASN A 88 -11.82 -18.90 10.20
CA ASN A 88 -10.62 -18.26 10.77
C ASN A 88 -9.45 -18.16 9.77
N MET A 89 -9.47 -18.93 8.69
CA MET A 89 -8.52 -18.86 7.58
C MET A 89 -9.31 -18.68 6.28
N PRO A 90 -8.91 -17.78 5.38
CA PRO A 90 -9.61 -17.60 4.13
C PRO A 90 -9.49 -18.87 3.31
N GLU A 91 -10.60 -19.26 2.69
CA GLU A 91 -10.63 -20.36 1.74
C GLU A 91 -10.99 -19.81 0.37
N THR A 92 -10.17 -20.09 -0.65
CA THR A 92 -10.45 -19.64 -2.01
C THR A 92 -11.60 -20.46 -2.58
N ILE A 93 -12.72 -19.81 -2.89
CA ILE A 93 -13.94 -20.45 -3.41
C ILE A 93 -14.05 -20.34 -4.93
N ALA A 94 -13.37 -19.38 -5.54
CA ALA A 94 -13.33 -19.22 -6.99
C ALA A 94 -12.01 -18.61 -7.46
N SER A 95 -11.59 -18.95 -8.67
CA SER A 95 -10.43 -18.33 -9.32
C SER A 95 -10.62 -18.20 -10.82
N VAL A 96 -10.12 -17.13 -11.39
CA VAL A 96 -10.07 -16.90 -12.83
C VAL A 96 -8.70 -16.34 -13.21
N GLU A 97 -8.17 -16.78 -14.36
CA GLU A 97 -6.97 -16.21 -14.97
C GLU A 97 -7.38 -15.50 -16.25
N ILE A 98 -7.01 -14.23 -16.35
CA ILE A 98 -7.40 -13.32 -17.42
C ILE A 98 -6.14 -12.99 -18.22
N GLU A 99 -6.14 -13.33 -19.50
CA GLU A 99 -5.09 -12.99 -20.47
C GLU A 99 -5.55 -11.96 -21.52
N ASP A 100 -6.85 -11.60 -21.52
CA ASP A 100 -7.40 -10.61 -22.46
C ASP A 100 -6.89 -9.20 -22.14
N GLU A 101 -6.20 -8.58 -23.09
CA GLU A 101 -5.57 -7.27 -22.92
C GLU A 101 -6.57 -6.14 -22.61
N ALA A 102 -7.79 -6.22 -23.15
CA ALA A 102 -8.81 -5.19 -22.92
C ALA A 102 -9.35 -5.28 -21.48
N ILE A 103 -9.63 -6.49 -20.99
CA ILE A 103 -10.06 -6.72 -19.62
C ILE A 103 -8.95 -6.35 -18.63
N ILE A 104 -7.71 -6.78 -18.89
CA ILE A 104 -6.54 -6.42 -18.09
C ILE A 104 -6.40 -4.90 -17.99
N LYS A 105 -6.54 -4.20 -19.11
CA LYS A 105 -6.44 -2.73 -19.15
C LYS A 105 -7.53 -2.07 -18.30
N SER A 106 -8.78 -2.52 -18.39
CA SER A 106 -9.89 -1.99 -17.58
C SER A 106 -9.64 -2.18 -16.08
N ILE A 107 -9.20 -3.37 -15.66
CA ILE A 107 -8.84 -3.65 -14.25
C ILE A 107 -7.73 -2.70 -13.77
N LEU A 108 -6.68 -2.50 -14.57
CA LEU A 108 -5.58 -1.61 -14.21
C LEU A 108 -6.00 -0.14 -14.19
N GLU A 109 -6.94 0.27 -15.04
CA GLU A 109 -7.51 1.61 -15.05
C GLU A 109 -8.31 1.89 -13.78
N ASP A 110 -9.16 0.94 -13.36
CA ASP A 110 -9.89 0.99 -12.09
C ASP A 110 -8.91 1.18 -10.91
N PHE A 111 -7.83 0.38 -10.89
CA PHE A 111 -6.82 0.47 -9.85
C PHE A 111 -6.02 1.77 -9.88
N SER A 112 -5.75 2.33 -11.06
CA SER A 112 -4.91 3.52 -11.22
C SER A 112 -5.44 4.75 -10.47
N SER A 113 -6.76 4.80 -10.26
CA SER A 113 -7.46 5.88 -9.59
C SER A 113 -7.39 5.80 -8.05
N MET A 114 -6.90 4.69 -7.50
CA MET A 114 -6.88 4.44 -6.06
C MET A 114 -5.93 5.38 -5.31
N LYS A 115 -6.49 6.06 -4.29
CA LYS A 115 -5.72 6.80 -3.28
C LYS A 115 -5.65 5.99 -2.00
N LEU A 116 -4.44 5.79 -1.52
CA LEU A 116 -4.13 4.84 -0.46
C LEU A 116 -3.58 5.57 0.76
N LYS A 117 -3.98 5.16 1.96
CA LYS A 117 -3.41 5.62 3.23
C LYS A 117 -3.00 4.43 4.06
N LYS A 118 -1.72 4.36 4.43
CA LYS A 118 -1.19 3.28 5.27
C LYS A 118 -1.92 3.21 6.60
N ASP A 119 -2.52 2.06 6.91
CA ASP A 119 -3.15 1.81 8.21
C ASP A 119 -2.27 0.88 9.04
N ARG A 120 -1.76 1.39 10.15
CA ARG A 120 -0.84 0.66 11.04
C ARG A 120 -1.57 -0.20 12.07
N ASN A 121 -2.89 -0.06 12.18
CA ASN A 121 -3.72 -0.73 13.19
C ASN A 121 -4.67 -1.75 12.57
N ILE A 122 -4.43 -2.15 11.33
CA ILE A 122 -5.30 -3.07 10.61
C ILE A 122 -5.24 -4.47 11.24
N GLY A 123 -6.40 -4.96 11.67
CA GLY A 123 -6.59 -6.33 12.16
C GLY A 123 -7.14 -7.21 11.03
N GLY A 124 -6.45 -8.29 10.72
CA GLY A 124 -6.80 -9.20 9.61
C GLY A 124 -6.05 -8.87 8.33
N MET A 125 -5.32 -9.86 7.81
CA MET A 125 -4.55 -9.75 6.57
C MET A 125 -5.40 -10.06 5.34
N PHE A 126 -6.46 -10.86 5.51
CA PHE A 126 -7.22 -11.42 4.40
C PHE A 126 -8.34 -10.49 3.95
N ARG A 127 -8.59 -10.50 2.63
CA ARG A 127 -9.59 -9.68 1.95
C ARG A 127 -10.40 -10.56 1.01
N GLU A 128 -11.51 -10.00 0.52
CA GLU A 128 -12.46 -10.66 -0.36
C GLU A 128 -11.80 -11.18 -1.64
N TYR A 129 -10.90 -10.38 -2.23
CA TYR A 129 -10.16 -10.74 -3.43
C TYR A 129 -8.67 -10.87 -3.14
N MET A 130 -8.02 -11.89 -3.69
CA MET A 130 -6.57 -11.92 -3.87
C MET A 130 -6.27 -11.73 -5.36
N ILE A 131 -5.46 -10.72 -5.67
CA ILE A 131 -5.09 -10.37 -7.03
C ILE A 131 -3.62 -10.72 -7.26
N ARG A 132 -3.36 -11.46 -8.34
CA ARG A 132 -2.02 -11.79 -8.81
C ARG A 132 -1.82 -11.26 -10.22
N ILE A 133 -0.83 -10.40 -10.41
CA ILE A 133 -0.46 -9.85 -11.71
C ILE A 133 0.87 -10.46 -12.14
N LEU A 134 0.87 -11.19 -13.26
CA LEU A 134 2.07 -11.69 -13.90
C LEU A 134 2.61 -10.64 -14.85
N VAL A 135 3.83 -10.16 -14.60
CA VAL A 135 4.45 -9.08 -15.39
C VAL A 135 5.78 -9.52 -15.98
N GLU A 136 6.04 -9.07 -17.20
CA GLU A 136 7.33 -9.19 -17.88
C GLU A 136 7.94 -7.79 -18.01
N ASN A 137 9.14 -7.62 -17.44
CA ASN A 137 9.88 -6.36 -17.47
C ASN A 137 11.20 -6.54 -18.24
N GLU A 138 11.53 -5.59 -19.11
CA GLU A 138 12.83 -5.53 -19.77
C GLU A 138 13.91 -5.01 -18.81
N VAL A 139 14.99 -5.76 -18.63
CA VAL A 139 16.11 -5.42 -17.76
C VAL A 139 17.40 -5.43 -18.57
N GLY A 140 17.80 -4.23 -19.02
CA GLY A 140 18.92 -4.05 -19.95
C GLY A 140 18.56 -4.47 -21.38
N GLU A 141 19.54 -4.44 -22.29
CA GLU A 141 19.26 -4.46 -23.74
C GLU A 141 18.65 -5.76 -24.30
N LYS A 142 18.62 -6.88 -23.54
CA LYS A 142 18.22 -8.21 -24.08
C LYS A 142 17.64 -9.21 -23.07
N HIS A 143 17.30 -8.81 -21.85
CA HIS A 143 16.86 -9.76 -20.83
C HIS A 143 15.50 -9.35 -20.28
N ASN A 144 14.57 -10.30 -20.24
CA ASN A 144 13.26 -10.09 -19.65
C ASN A 144 13.22 -10.80 -18.30
N ILE A 145 12.74 -10.11 -17.27
CA ILE A 145 12.46 -10.68 -15.96
C ILE A 145 10.95 -10.80 -15.82
N ILE A 146 10.51 -12.03 -15.60
CA ILE A 146 9.14 -12.32 -15.20
C ILE A 146 9.07 -12.16 -13.68
N SER A 147 8.11 -11.38 -13.20
CA SER A 147 7.84 -11.24 -11.78
C SER A 147 6.33 -11.26 -11.51
N THR A 148 5.98 -11.40 -10.25
CA THR A 148 4.59 -11.50 -9.82
C THR A 148 4.33 -10.45 -8.76
N ILE A 149 3.22 -9.75 -8.91
CA ILE A 149 2.69 -8.82 -7.92
C ILE A 149 1.48 -9.50 -7.30
N ASN A 150 1.46 -9.61 -5.98
CA ASN A 150 0.32 -10.15 -5.24
C ASN A 150 -0.15 -9.09 -4.25
N PHE A 151 -1.45 -8.89 -4.14
CA PHE A 151 -2.06 -8.08 -3.10
C PHE A 151 -3.49 -8.55 -2.80
N ASP A 152 -3.90 -8.33 -1.56
CA ASP A 152 -5.26 -8.58 -1.10
C ASP A 152 -6.08 -7.31 -1.26
N LEU A 153 -7.30 -7.42 -1.77
CA LEU A 153 -8.16 -6.30 -2.13
C LEU A 153 -9.60 -6.52 -1.65
N ASP A 154 -10.21 -5.49 -1.07
CA ASP A 154 -11.66 -5.41 -0.86
C ASP A 154 -12.15 -3.99 -1.13
N ASN A 155 -13.41 -3.72 -0.77
CA ASN A 155 -14.04 -2.41 -0.91
C ASN A 155 -13.32 -1.27 -0.16
N ASN A 156 -12.56 -1.56 0.90
CA ASN A 156 -11.99 -0.57 1.81
C ASN A 156 -10.46 -0.57 1.86
N TYR A 157 -9.82 -1.65 1.44
CA TYR A 157 -8.39 -1.88 1.63
C TYR A 157 -7.72 -2.55 0.44
N LEU A 158 -6.47 -2.15 0.24
CA LEU A 158 -5.46 -2.86 -0.54
C LEU A 158 -4.31 -3.21 0.40
N ASP A 159 -4.11 -4.48 0.69
CA ASP A 159 -3.20 -5.00 1.72
C ASP A 159 -3.41 -4.29 3.09
N ILE A 160 -2.41 -3.49 3.47
CA ILE A 160 -2.34 -2.68 4.70
C ILE A 160 -2.72 -1.21 4.47
N TYR A 161 -3.17 -0.86 3.27
CA TYR A 161 -3.53 0.50 2.89
C TYR A 161 -5.04 0.63 2.82
N LYS A 162 -5.57 1.59 3.57
CA LYS A 162 -6.96 2.01 3.44
C LYS A 162 -7.15 2.77 2.14
N ILE A 163 -8.16 2.39 1.37
CA ILE A 163 -8.60 3.11 0.18
C ILE A 163 -9.38 4.35 0.65
N THR A 164 -8.97 5.51 0.14
CA THR A 164 -9.50 6.83 0.52
C THR A 164 -10.06 7.61 -0.67
N SER A 165 -9.93 7.07 -1.88
CA SER A 165 -10.63 7.57 -3.06
C SER A 165 -12.09 7.09 -3.06
N GLU A 166 -12.97 7.87 -3.69
CA GLU A 166 -14.37 7.50 -3.97
C GLU A 166 -14.49 6.73 -5.31
N SER A 167 -13.36 6.24 -5.85
CA SER A 167 -13.30 5.47 -7.09
C SER A 167 -13.94 4.09 -6.90
N ASN A 168 -14.67 3.60 -7.91
CA ASN A 168 -15.14 2.22 -7.93
C ASN A 168 -14.04 1.28 -8.43
N HIS A 169 -13.04 1.00 -7.61
CA HIS A 169 -11.87 0.21 -8.01
C HIS A 169 -12.17 -1.29 -8.22
N LEU A 170 -13.37 -1.75 -7.89
CA LEU A 170 -13.84 -3.12 -8.11
C LEU A 170 -14.79 -3.23 -9.31
N GLU A 171 -15.10 -2.14 -10.02
CA GLU A 171 -16.13 -2.12 -11.07
C GLU A 171 -15.96 -3.23 -12.10
N THR A 172 -14.77 -3.33 -12.69
CA THR A 172 -14.49 -4.37 -13.68
C THR A 172 -14.54 -5.75 -13.05
N ILE A 173 -13.96 -5.94 -11.85
CA ILE A 173 -13.93 -7.24 -11.18
C ILE A 173 -15.34 -7.75 -10.88
N GLU A 174 -16.18 -6.91 -10.29
CA GLU A 174 -17.58 -7.24 -9.99
C GLU A 174 -18.37 -7.56 -11.27
N SER A 175 -18.12 -6.81 -12.35
CA SER A 175 -18.77 -7.08 -13.64
C SER A 175 -18.39 -8.44 -14.24
N LEU A 176 -17.17 -8.93 -13.98
CA LEU A 176 -16.68 -10.21 -14.50
C LEU A 176 -17.29 -11.42 -13.80
N ILE A 177 -17.76 -11.27 -12.55
CA ILE A 177 -18.36 -12.37 -11.77
C ILE A 177 -19.64 -12.89 -12.44
N ASP A 178 -20.45 -11.98 -12.99
CA ASP A 178 -21.70 -12.31 -13.66
C ASP A 178 -21.55 -12.43 -15.19
N SER A 179 -20.34 -12.27 -15.73
CA SER A 179 -20.08 -12.27 -17.16
C SER A 179 -19.81 -13.67 -17.73
N GLU A 180 -20.19 -13.89 -18.98
CA GLU A 180 -19.75 -15.05 -19.78
C GLU A 180 -18.37 -14.81 -20.46
N GLU A 181 -17.75 -13.65 -20.24
CA GLU A 181 -16.48 -13.27 -20.88
C GLU A 181 -15.29 -14.05 -20.33
N VAL A 182 -15.42 -14.59 -19.11
CA VAL A 182 -14.37 -15.35 -18.43
C VAL A 182 -14.92 -16.61 -17.76
N GLU A 183 -14.13 -17.68 -17.76
CA GLU A 183 -14.52 -18.96 -17.15
C GLU A 183 -13.96 -19.09 -15.72
N TRP A 184 -14.83 -18.89 -14.73
CA TRP A 184 -14.48 -19.07 -13.32
C TRP A 184 -14.34 -20.55 -12.94
N LYS A 185 -13.25 -20.88 -12.23
CA LYS A 185 -13.05 -22.17 -11.59
C LYS A 185 -13.54 -22.09 -10.15
N PHE A 186 -14.64 -22.78 -9.84
CA PHE A 186 -15.18 -22.86 -8.49
C PHE A 186 -14.59 -24.05 -7.73
N PHE A 187 -14.15 -23.81 -6.51
CA PHE A 187 -13.68 -24.83 -5.59
C PHE A 187 -14.84 -25.15 -4.64
N ALA A 188 -15.29 -26.40 -4.65
CA ALA A 188 -16.37 -26.83 -3.77
C ALA A 188 -15.90 -26.81 -2.30
N GLU A 189 -16.73 -26.29 -1.40
CA GLU A 189 -16.63 -26.62 0.03
C GLU A 189 -16.80 -28.14 0.16
N GLU A 190 -15.75 -28.85 0.62
CA GLU A 190 -15.87 -30.27 1.03
C GLU A 190 -16.60 -30.41 2.38
#